data_AF-A0A349CX18-F1
#
_entry.id   AF-A0A349CX18-F1
#
_cell.length_a   1.000
_cell.length_b   1.000
_cell.length_c   1.000
_cell.angle_alpha   90.00
_cell.angle_beta   90.00
_cell.angle_gamma   90.00
#
_symmetry.space_group_name_H-M   'P 1'
#
loop_
_entity.id
_entity.type
_entity.pdbx_description
1 polymer ?
#
loop_
_entity_poly.entity_id
_entity_poly.type
_entity_poly.pdbx_seq_one_letter_code
_entity_poly.pdbx_strand_id
1 'polypeptide(L)'
;MTPRETALARLRRRESIDQAPGLAADLAAQGIGFAAVDGVLEERWRQAVVELDGCIGPLVEGGPAVLREGGPYPGSWIESTGSISAEVLARFAPEVAQSTFEQFATGQRDDGLIPYKVTADGTAFSQIQIVTPLARSVWHHYLLTGRDGLFLRRMFDAMVRNDAWLARHRDTLGTGGVEAFCTFD
;
A
#
# COMPACT_ATOMS: atom_id res chain seq x y z
N MET A 1 1.13 -26.04 31.51
CA MET A 1 1.48 -24.96 30.57
C MET A 1 0.20 -24.24 30.19
N THR A 2 0.11 -22.94 30.45
CA THR A 2 -1.08 -22.13 30.16
C THR A 2 -1.21 -21.88 28.64
N PRO A 3 -2.40 -21.53 28.13
CA PRO A 3 -2.58 -21.14 26.73
C PRO A 3 -1.58 -20.04 26.28
N ARG A 4 -1.32 -19.06 27.16
CA ARG A 4 -0.35 -17.99 26.94
C ARG A 4 1.08 -18.52 26.81
N GLU A 5 1.51 -19.41 27.71
CA GLU A 5 2.85 -20.02 27.66
C GLU A 5 3.04 -20.84 26.39
N THR A 6 2.00 -21.60 25.98
CA THR A 6 2.02 -22.35 24.72
C THR A 6 2.18 -21.42 23.52
N ALA A 7 1.37 -20.35 23.42
CA ALA A 7 1.47 -19.40 22.31
C ALA A 7 2.84 -18.70 22.27
N LEU A 8 3.38 -18.28 23.42
CA LEU A 8 4.71 -17.67 23.50
C LEU A 8 5.82 -18.64 23.09
N ALA A 9 5.75 -19.90 23.52
CA ALA A 9 6.74 -20.91 23.14
C ALA A 9 6.72 -21.15 21.63
N ARG A 10 5.55 -21.15 20.99
CA ARG A 10 5.39 -21.30 19.55
C ARG A 10 5.89 -20.08 18.78
N LEU A 11 5.52 -18.87 19.20
CA LEU A 11 6.01 -17.62 18.59
C LEU A 11 7.54 -17.55 18.57
N ARG A 12 8.19 -18.01 19.65
CA ARG A 12 9.67 -18.04 19.77
C ARG A 12 10.34 -19.03 18.82
N ARG A 13 9.64 -20.05 18.32
CA ARG A 13 10.20 -21.00 17.35
C ARG A 13 10.42 -20.37 15.98
N ARG A 14 9.71 -19.27 15.67
CA ARG A 14 9.81 -18.53 14.40
C ARG A 14 9.80 -19.46 13.19
N GLU A 15 8.76 -20.29 13.10
CA GLU A 15 8.56 -21.16 11.93
C GLU A 15 8.49 -20.31 10.65
N SER A 16 9.28 -20.70 9.65
CA SER A 16 9.29 -20.06 8.33
C SER A 16 7.97 -20.30 7.60
N ILE A 17 7.59 -19.35 6.72
CA ILE A 17 6.48 -19.52 5.78
C ILE A 17 7.07 -19.74 4.39
N ASP A 18 7.47 -20.97 4.11
CA ASP A 18 8.23 -21.32 2.90
C ASP A 18 7.44 -21.09 1.61
N GLN A 19 6.11 -21.05 1.69
CA GLN A 19 5.22 -20.77 0.56
C GLN A 19 5.14 -19.27 0.18
N ALA A 20 5.75 -18.37 0.95
CA ALA A 20 5.71 -16.92 0.75
C ALA A 20 7.12 -16.30 0.90
N PRO A 21 8.12 -16.74 0.12
CA PRO A 21 9.53 -16.47 0.41
C PRO A 21 9.91 -14.99 0.38
N GLY A 22 9.23 -14.16 -0.42
CA GLY A 22 9.48 -12.73 -0.47
C GLY A 22 9.08 -12.07 0.85
N LEU A 23 7.80 -12.16 1.19
CA LEU A 23 7.25 -11.54 2.39
C LEU A 23 7.73 -12.21 3.69
N ALA A 24 8.04 -13.51 3.67
CA ALA A 24 8.58 -14.22 4.83
C ALA A 24 9.93 -13.63 5.27
N ALA A 25 10.79 -13.25 4.31
CA ALA A 25 12.07 -12.61 4.62
C ALA A 25 11.86 -11.24 5.29
N ASP A 26 10.94 -10.43 4.77
CA ASP A 26 10.68 -9.10 5.33
C ASP A 26 10.01 -9.19 6.72
N LEU A 27 9.06 -10.10 6.90
CA LEU A 27 8.44 -10.37 8.21
C LEU A 27 9.50 -10.79 9.24
N ALA A 28 10.42 -11.68 8.86
CA ALA A 28 11.50 -12.12 9.73
C ALA A 28 12.45 -10.97 10.08
N ALA A 29 12.81 -10.13 9.10
CA ALA A 29 13.66 -8.95 9.30
C ALA A 29 13.03 -7.93 10.26
N GLN A 30 11.71 -7.76 10.20
CA GLN A 30 10.95 -6.90 11.12
C GLN A 30 10.58 -7.58 12.45
N GLY A 31 10.98 -8.84 12.65
CA GLY A 31 10.70 -9.59 13.87
C GLY A 31 9.22 -9.90 14.09
N ILE A 32 8.45 -9.96 13.01
CA ILE A 32 7.00 -10.21 13.04
C ILE A 32 6.73 -11.69 12.98
N GLY A 33 5.83 -12.14 13.85
CA GLY A 33 5.31 -13.49 13.84
C GLY A 33 3.94 -13.52 14.53
N PHE A 34 3.20 -14.58 14.29
CA PHE A 34 1.88 -14.77 14.87
C PHE A 34 1.78 -16.17 15.47
N ALA A 35 1.22 -16.25 16.68
CA ALA A 35 0.94 -17.52 17.33
C ALA A 35 -0.41 -17.45 18.05
N ALA A 36 -1.19 -18.52 17.94
CA ALA A 36 -2.48 -18.68 18.58
C ALA A 36 -2.66 -20.14 19.02
N VAL A 37 -3.35 -20.34 20.13
CA VAL A 37 -3.70 -21.68 20.61
C VAL A 37 -4.71 -22.30 19.65
N ASP A 38 -4.70 -23.62 19.55
CA ASP A 38 -5.56 -24.42 18.65
C ASP A 38 -5.29 -24.23 17.14
N GLY A 39 -4.34 -23.36 16.76
CA GLY A 39 -3.75 -23.29 15.42
C GLY A 39 -4.64 -22.69 14.31
N VAL A 40 -5.95 -22.60 14.48
CA VAL A 40 -6.88 -22.12 13.43
C VAL A 40 -6.56 -20.69 12.98
N LEU A 41 -6.34 -19.78 13.93
CA LEU A 41 -5.97 -18.39 13.59
C LEU A 41 -4.57 -18.30 12.99
N GLU A 42 -3.64 -19.16 13.41
CA GLU A 42 -2.31 -19.19 12.81
C GLU A 42 -2.36 -19.66 11.37
N GLU A 43 -3.19 -20.64 11.06
CA GLU A 43 -3.36 -21.13 9.70
C GLU A 43 -3.97 -20.05 8.80
N ARG A 44 -4.95 -19.31 9.30
CA ARG A 44 -5.49 -18.15 8.58
C ARG A 44 -4.46 -17.04 8.40
N TRP A 45 -3.60 -16.80 9.39
CA TRP A 45 -2.52 -15.85 9.25
C TRP A 45 -1.49 -16.31 8.19
N ARG A 46 -1.09 -17.59 8.19
CA ARG A 46 -0.19 -18.14 7.15
C ARG A 46 -0.80 -18.03 5.76
N GLN A 47 -2.08 -18.40 5.61
CA GLN A 47 -2.80 -18.24 4.35
C GLN A 47 -2.80 -16.77 3.89
N ALA A 48 -3.11 -15.83 4.78
CA ALA A 48 -3.12 -14.41 4.45
C ALA A 48 -1.72 -13.90 4.01
N VAL A 49 -0.65 -14.39 4.62
CA VAL A 49 0.72 -14.05 4.21
C VAL A 49 1.02 -14.60 2.81
N VAL A 50 0.62 -15.83 2.50
CA VAL A 50 0.81 -16.43 1.15
C VAL A 50 0.01 -15.68 0.10
N GLU A 51 -1.25 -15.35 0.38
CA GLU A 51 -2.09 -14.59 -0.55
C GLU A 51 -1.56 -13.17 -0.78
N LEU A 52 -1.05 -12.51 0.28
CA LEU A 52 -0.43 -11.20 0.19
C LEU A 52 0.88 -11.22 -0.60
N ASP A 53 1.74 -12.22 -0.37
CA ASP A 53 2.98 -12.42 -1.15
C ASP A 53 2.67 -12.57 -2.64
N GLY A 54 1.63 -13.34 -2.99
CA GLY A 54 1.13 -13.45 -4.36
C GLY A 54 0.63 -12.13 -4.98
N CYS A 55 0.27 -11.16 -4.15
CA CYS A 55 -0.13 -9.82 -4.59
C CYS A 55 1.07 -8.86 -4.75
N ILE A 56 2.24 -9.22 -4.25
CA ILE A 56 3.46 -8.41 -4.39
C ILE A 56 4.20 -8.83 -5.66
N GLY A 57 4.63 -7.83 -6.44
CA GLY A 57 5.40 -8.09 -7.65
C GLY A 57 5.46 -6.87 -8.56
N PRO A 58 6.33 -6.90 -9.58
CA PRO A 58 6.45 -5.79 -10.49
C PRO A 58 5.25 -5.73 -11.44
N LEU A 59 4.85 -4.52 -11.85
CA LEU A 59 3.81 -4.32 -12.86
C LEU A 59 4.31 -4.65 -14.27
N VAL A 60 5.60 -4.39 -14.52
CA VAL A 60 6.29 -4.64 -15.79
C VAL A 60 7.62 -5.33 -15.51
N GLU A 61 8.11 -6.14 -16.45
CA GLU A 61 9.37 -6.86 -16.27
C GLU A 61 10.53 -5.91 -15.94
N GLY A 62 11.31 -6.24 -14.91
CA GLY A 62 12.44 -5.43 -14.43
C GLY A 62 12.07 -4.22 -13.58
N GLY A 63 10.79 -3.93 -13.37
CA GLY A 63 10.32 -2.87 -12.48
C GLY A 63 10.47 -3.21 -10.99
N PRO A 64 10.30 -2.22 -10.09
CA PRO A 64 10.24 -2.47 -8.65
C PRO A 64 8.98 -3.28 -8.30
N ALA A 65 9.07 -4.07 -7.22
CA ALA A 65 7.90 -4.75 -6.68
C ALA A 65 6.94 -3.75 -6.03
N VAL A 66 5.65 -3.88 -6.33
CA VAL A 66 4.57 -3.08 -5.74
C VAL A 66 3.49 -3.98 -5.20
N LEU A 67 2.62 -3.44 -4.35
CA LEU A 67 1.42 -4.12 -3.89
C LEU A 67 0.32 -3.98 -4.95
N ARG A 68 -0.12 -5.12 -5.48
CA ARG A 68 -1.23 -5.20 -6.44
C ARG A 68 -2.51 -5.60 -5.71
N GLU A 69 -3.66 -5.28 -6.29
CA GLU A 69 -4.98 -5.59 -5.70
C GLU A 69 -5.23 -7.10 -5.59
N GLY A 70 -4.71 -7.86 -6.55
CA GLY A 70 -4.94 -9.30 -6.65
C GLY A 70 -6.26 -9.65 -7.34
N GLY A 71 -6.60 -10.93 -7.35
CA GLY A 71 -7.79 -11.43 -8.04
C GLY A 71 -7.86 -10.99 -9.52
N PRO A 72 -9.02 -10.51 -10.02
CA PRO A 72 -9.18 -10.07 -11.40
C PRO A 72 -8.70 -8.64 -11.66
N TYR A 73 -8.10 -7.96 -10.68
CA TYR A 73 -7.69 -6.56 -10.75
C TYR A 73 -6.15 -6.44 -10.83
N PRO A 74 -5.56 -6.60 -12.03
CA PRO A 74 -4.11 -6.48 -12.19
C PRO A 74 -3.68 -5.01 -12.03
N GLY A 75 -2.82 -4.73 -11.05
CA GLY A 75 -2.29 -3.39 -10.79
C GLY A 75 -2.52 -2.90 -9.37
N SER A 76 -2.24 -1.62 -9.14
CA SER A 76 -2.47 -0.95 -7.86
C SER A 76 -3.52 0.14 -8.02
N TRP A 77 -4.44 0.24 -7.07
CA TRP A 77 -5.52 1.22 -7.01
C TRP A 77 -5.28 2.15 -5.83
N ILE A 78 -5.41 3.46 -6.06
CA ILE A 78 -5.10 4.45 -5.02
C ILE A 78 -6.08 4.39 -3.84
N GLU A 79 -7.34 4.00 -4.08
CA GLU A 79 -8.35 3.82 -3.03
C GLU A 79 -8.00 2.72 -2.01
N SER A 80 -7.22 1.72 -2.43
CA SER A 80 -6.93 0.51 -1.67
C SER A 80 -5.42 0.32 -1.50
N THR A 81 -4.78 -0.30 -2.49
CA THR A 81 -3.37 -0.71 -2.47
C THR A 81 -2.39 0.45 -2.47
N GLY A 82 -2.74 1.58 -3.08
CA GLY A 82 -1.95 2.81 -3.09
C GLY A 82 -2.12 3.71 -1.86
N SER A 83 -2.98 3.35 -0.89
CA SER A 83 -3.19 4.14 0.33
C SER A 83 -3.15 3.28 1.59
N ILE A 84 -4.29 2.90 2.15
CA ILE A 84 -4.38 2.26 3.46
C ILE A 84 -3.70 0.89 3.51
N SER A 85 -3.75 0.11 2.43
CA SER A 85 -3.11 -1.21 2.41
C SER A 85 -1.58 -1.07 2.36
N ALA A 86 -1.04 -0.13 1.59
CA ALA A 86 0.40 0.19 1.62
C ALA A 86 0.85 0.77 2.97
N GLU A 87 0.01 1.55 3.66
CA GLU A 87 0.28 2.02 5.02
C GLU A 87 0.45 0.84 6.01
N VAL A 88 -0.39 -0.18 5.91
CA VAL A 88 -0.27 -1.40 6.72
C VAL A 88 0.97 -2.19 6.32
N LEU A 89 1.19 -2.37 5.01
CA LEU A 89 2.35 -3.07 4.46
C LEU A 89 3.68 -2.43 4.89
N ALA A 90 3.73 -1.10 5.04
CA ALA A 90 4.94 -0.38 5.45
C ALA A 90 5.54 -0.87 6.79
N ARG A 91 4.75 -1.54 7.64
CA ARG A 91 5.22 -2.12 8.91
C ARG A 91 6.08 -3.36 8.72
N PHE A 92 5.98 -4.02 7.57
CA PHE A 92 6.57 -5.33 7.36
C PHE A 92 7.11 -5.61 5.96
N ALA A 93 6.90 -4.73 4.98
CA ALA A 93 7.57 -4.72 3.67
C ALA A 93 7.71 -3.25 3.20
N PRO A 94 8.57 -2.44 3.87
CA PRO A 94 8.64 -1.00 3.66
C PRO A 94 9.05 -0.61 2.23
N GLU A 95 9.97 -1.33 1.60
CA GLU A 95 10.43 -1.02 0.24
C GLU A 95 9.31 -1.20 -0.81
N VAL A 96 8.49 -2.24 -0.64
CA VAL A 96 7.30 -2.48 -1.50
C VAL A 96 6.28 -1.38 -1.28
N ALA A 97 6.02 -0.99 -0.02
CA ALA A 97 5.10 0.11 0.28
C ALA A 97 5.58 1.44 -0.34
N GLN A 98 6.87 1.77 -0.21
CA GLN A 98 7.46 2.96 -0.82
C GLN A 98 7.26 2.96 -2.34
N SER A 99 7.66 1.88 -3.01
CA SER A 99 7.50 1.73 -4.47
C SER A 99 6.04 1.85 -4.90
N THR A 100 5.12 1.30 -4.09
CA THR A 100 3.67 1.39 -4.33
C THR A 100 3.14 2.83 -4.22
N PHE A 101 3.66 3.65 -3.31
CA PHE A 101 3.31 5.07 -3.24
C PHE A 101 3.89 5.87 -4.41
N GLU A 102 5.18 5.65 -4.71
CA GLU A 102 5.93 6.46 -5.68
C GLU A 102 5.44 6.31 -7.12
N GLN A 103 4.86 5.17 -7.50
CA GLN A 103 4.29 4.99 -8.83
C GLN A 103 3.14 5.96 -9.11
N PHE A 104 2.35 6.35 -8.10
CA PHE A 104 1.24 7.31 -8.27
C PHE A 104 1.76 8.73 -8.48
N ALA A 105 2.84 9.10 -7.80
CA ALA A 105 3.53 10.37 -8.03
C ALA A 105 4.22 10.39 -9.40
N THR A 106 4.86 9.29 -9.78
CA THR A 106 5.53 9.13 -11.09
C THR A 106 4.53 9.20 -12.24
N GLY A 107 3.37 8.58 -12.06
CA GLY A 107 2.30 8.52 -13.05
C GLY A 107 1.39 9.76 -13.10
N GLN A 108 1.68 10.80 -12.32
CA GLN A 108 0.84 12.00 -12.25
C GLN A 108 0.83 12.75 -13.58
N ARG A 109 -0.36 13.19 -14.02
CA ARG A 109 -0.52 14.05 -15.20
C ARG A 109 0.16 15.41 -15.00
N ASP A 110 0.47 16.08 -16.11
CA ASP A 110 1.05 17.43 -16.10
C ASP A 110 0.16 18.47 -15.39
N ASP A 111 -1.16 18.34 -15.52
CA ASP A 111 -2.14 19.23 -14.87
C ASP A 111 -2.31 18.98 -13.36
N GLY A 112 -1.69 17.93 -12.82
CA GLY A 112 -1.64 17.62 -11.40
C GLY A 112 -2.57 16.49 -10.94
N LEU A 113 -3.41 15.92 -11.81
CA LEU A 113 -4.23 14.78 -11.41
C LEU A 113 -3.37 13.53 -11.18
N ILE A 114 -3.51 12.92 -10.00
CA ILE A 114 -2.93 11.61 -9.69
C ILE A 114 -3.80 10.49 -10.30
N PRO A 115 -3.21 9.45 -10.93
CA PRO A 115 -3.98 8.34 -11.49
C PRO A 115 -4.72 7.56 -10.41
N TYR A 116 -5.92 7.08 -10.73
CA TYR A 116 -6.68 6.25 -9.80
C TYR A 116 -6.13 4.82 -9.73
N LYS A 117 -5.49 4.35 -10.81
CA LYS A 117 -4.79 3.06 -10.85
C LYS A 117 -3.56 3.09 -11.74
N VAL A 118 -2.64 2.17 -11.46
CA VAL A 118 -1.46 1.89 -12.27
C VAL A 118 -1.41 0.39 -12.57
N THR A 119 -1.30 0.03 -13.85
CA THR A 119 -1.22 -1.37 -14.32
C THR A 119 0.00 -1.56 -15.22
N ALA A 120 0.18 -2.78 -15.75
CA ALA A 120 1.20 -3.06 -16.76
C ALA A 120 1.04 -2.23 -18.04
N ASP A 121 -0.19 -1.82 -18.35
CA ASP A 121 -0.51 -0.97 -19.52
C ASP A 121 -0.27 0.52 -19.25
N GLY A 122 0.07 0.87 -18.01
CA GLY A 122 0.35 2.24 -17.57
C GLY A 122 -0.68 2.81 -16.61
N THR A 123 -0.69 4.13 -16.51
CA THR A 123 -1.55 4.91 -15.61
C THR A 123 -2.93 5.12 -16.23
N ALA A 124 -3.99 4.98 -15.43
CA ALA A 124 -5.34 5.29 -15.88
C ALA A 124 -5.98 6.42 -15.07
N PHE A 125 -6.86 7.16 -15.75
CA PHE A 125 -7.63 8.28 -15.24
C PHE A 125 -9.10 8.05 -15.57
N SER A 126 -9.96 8.42 -14.62
CA SER A 126 -11.41 8.25 -14.65
C SER A 126 -11.93 9.07 -13.48
N GLN A 127 -12.89 8.56 -12.71
CA GLN A 127 -13.33 9.16 -11.46
C GLN A 127 -12.20 9.21 -10.42
N ILE A 128 -12.28 10.20 -9.52
CA ILE A 128 -11.42 10.26 -8.33
C ILE A 128 -11.81 9.11 -7.40
N GLN A 129 -10.86 8.20 -7.15
CA GLN A 129 -11.04 7.05 -6.26
C GLN A 129 -10.07 7.16 -5.09
N ILE A 130 -10.24 8.15 -4.22
CA ILE A 130 -9.40 8.33 -3.02
C ILE A 130 -10.30 8.25 -1.79
N VAL A 131 -10.24 7.13 -1.07
CA VAL A 131 -11.04 6.89 0.15
C VAL A 131 -10.24 7.26 1.40
N THR A 132 -8.97 6.87 1.44
CA THR A 132 -8.06 7.23 2.53
C THR A 132 -7.21 8.42 2.10
N PRO A 133 -7.07 9.48 2.91
CA PRO A 133 -6.19 10.60 2.58
C PRO A 133 -4.76 10.11 2.31
N LEU A 134 -4.29 10.20 1.05
CA LEU A 134 -2.96 9.72 0.66
C LEU A 134 -1.85 10.32 1.54
N ALA A 135 -1.99 11.60 1.90
CA ALA A 135 -1.07 12.31 2.76
C ALA A 135 -0.86 11.64 4.13
N ARG A 136 -1.93 11.04 4.69
CA ARG A 136 -1.83 10.27 5.94
C ARG A 136 -0.95 9.04 5.75
N SER A 137 -1.22 8.25 4.71
CA SER A 137 -0.50 7.00 4.45
C SER A 137 0.97 7.24 4.13
N VAL A 138 1.27 8.25 3.31
CA VAL A 138 2.63 8.71 3.03
C VAL A 138 3.34 9.19 4.30
N TRP A 139 2.67 9.98 5.13
CA TRP A 139 3.25 10.49 6.38
C TRP A 139 3.57 9.37 7.37
N HIS A 140 2.66 8.41 7.53
CA HIS A 140 2.89 7.25 8.39
C HIS A 140 4.03 6.38 7.88
N HIS A 141 4.11 6.14 6.57
CA HIS A 141 5.24 5.46 5.96
C HIS A 141 6.55 6.19 6.30
N TYR A 142 6.66 7.49 6.00
CA TYR A 142 7.83 8.30 6.30
C TYR A 142 8.27 8.21 7.77
N LEU A 143 7.32 8.25 8.71
CA LEU A 143 7.63 8.13 10.14
C LEU A 143 8.13 6.73 10.54
N LEU A 144 7.66 5.68 9.87
CA LEU A 144 8.01 4.28 10.16
C LEU A 144 9.33 3.84 9.50
N THR A 145 9.68 4.39 8.33
CA THR A 145 10.76 3.85 7.46
C THR A 145 12.04 4.66 7.46
N GLY A 146 12.33 5.36 8.56
CA GLY A 146 13.61 6.07 8.73
C GLY A 146 13.63 7.51 8.20
N ARG A 147 12.46 8.05 7.82
CA ARG A 147 12.27 9.47 7.49
C ARG A 147 13.08 9.95 6.28
N ASP A 148 13.00 9.21 5.17
CA ASP A 148 13.58 9.64 3.90
C ASP A 148 12.94 10.96 3.41
N GLY A 149 13.73 12.03 3.43
CA GLY A 149 13.30 13.36 3.01
C GLY A 149 13.09 13.49 1.50
N LEU A 150 13.77 12.68 0.67
CA LEU A 150 13.58 12.69 -0.78
C LEU A 150 12.23 12.07 -1.15
N PHE A 151 11.91 10.92 -0.57
CA PHE A 151 10.58 10.31 -0.65
C PHE A 151 9.50 11.28 -0.21
N LEU A 152 9.63 11.88 0.98
CA LEU A 152 8.62 12.79 1.51
C LEU A 152 8.43 13.99 0.59
N ARG A 153 9.51 14.60 0.08
CA ARG A 153 9.42 15.75 -0.82
C ARG A 153 8.72 15.39 -2.12
N ARG A 154 9.10 14.26 -2.74
CA ARG A 154 8.47 13.77 -3.98
C ARG A 154 6.96 13.59 -3.81
N MET A 155 6.55 12.89 -2.76
CA MET A 155 5.12 12.64 -2.51
C MET A 155 4.38 13.94 -2.15
N PHE A 156 4.99 14.81 -1.35
CA PHE A 156 4.42 16.12 -1.01
C PHE A 156 4.15 16.96 -2.26
N ASP A 157 5.12 17.06 -3.17
CA ASP A 157 4.99 17.83 -4.41
C ASP A 157 3.86 17.28 -5.31
N ALA A 158 3.76 15.95 -5.42
CA ALA A 158 2.65 15.33 -6.14
C ALA A 158 1.30 15.64 -5.50
N MET A 159 1.18 15.51 -4.17
CA MET A 159 -0.08 15.76 -3.47
C MET A 159 -0.51 17.24 -3.53
N VAL A 160 0.42 18.19 -3.43
CA VAL A 160 0.10 19.63 -3.58
C VAL A 160 -0.45 19.94 -4.98
N ARG A 161 0.13 19.33 -6.03
CA ARG A 161 -0.37 19.48 -7.40
C ARG A 161 -1.77 18.88 -7.56
N ASN A 162 -2.02 17.74 -6.91
CA ASN A 162 -3.33 17.09 -6.90
C ASN A 162 -4.37 17.91 -6.14
N ASP A 163 -4.03 18.46 -4.97
CA ASP A 163 -4.91 19.34 -4.21
C ASP A 163 -5.27 20.59 -5.02
N ALA A 164 -4.30 21.18 -5.73
CA ALA A 164 -4.56 22.29 -6.63
C ALA A 164 -5.47 21.88 -7.80
N TRP A 165 -5.32 20.67 -8.35
CA TRP A 165 -6.21 20.15 -9.39
C TRP A 165 -7.63 19.93 -8.84
N LEU A 166 -7.78 19.36 -7.64
CA LEU A 166 -9.06 19.16 -6.96
C LEU A 166 -9.74 20.51 -6.69
N ALA A 167 -9.03 21.51 -6.16
CA ALA A 167 -9.60 22.83 -5.92
C ALA A 167 -10.10 23.50 -7.22
N ARG A 168 -9.43 23.26 -8.36
CA ARG A 168 -9.86 23.81 -9.66
C ARG A 168 -11.06 23.08 -10.26
N HIS A 169 -11.16 21.77 -10.09
CA HIS A 169 -12.11 20.93 -10.83
C HIS A 169 -13.19 20.27 -9.97
N ARG A 170 -13.07 20.35 -8.64
CA ARG A 170 -13.93 19.66 -7.64
C ARG A 170 -14.35 20.52 -6.47
N ASP A 171 -14.07 21.81 -6.52
CA ASP A 171 -14.72 22.79 -5.65
C ASP A 171 -15.45 23.81 -6.55
N THR A 172 -16.32 23.31 -7.43
CA THR A 172 -16.96 24.15 -8.47
C THR A 172 -17.88 25.21 -7.87
N LEU A 173 -18.39 24.98 -6.66
CA LEU A 173 -19.18 25.95 -5.90
C LEU A 173 -18.35 26.85 -4.96
N GLY A 174 -17.03 26.66 -4.87
CA GLY A 174 -16.14 27.48 -4.02
C GLY A 174 -16.43 27.34 -2.52
N THR A 175 -16.84 26.15 -2.09
CA THR A 175 -17.20 25.81 -0.71
C THR A 175 -16.00 25.38 0.13
N GLY A 176 -14.86 25.08 -0.51
CA GLY A 176 -13.71 24.42 0.09
C GLY A 176 -13.87 22.91 0.26
N GLY A 177 -14.96 22.32 -0.25
CA GLY A 177 -15.22 20.88 -0.25
C GLY A 177 -14.86 20.23 -1.58
N VAL A 178 -14.52 18.95 -1.56
CA VAL A 178 -14.34 18.13 -2.77
C VAL A 178 -15.68 17.49 -3.13
N GLU A 179 -16.19 17.83 -4.31
CA GLU A 179 -17.46 17.35 -4.84
C GLU A 179 -17.28 15.94 -5.46
N ALA A 180 -18.03 14.96 -4.96
CA ALA A 180 -17.93 13.55 -5.39
C ALA A 180 -18.99 13.17 -6.43
N PHE A 181 -19.16 13.95 -7.49
CA PHE A 181 -20.03 13.57 -8.61
C PHE A 181 -19.32 12.64 -9.60
N CYS A 182 -20.09 11.79 -10.31
CA CYS A 182 -19.60 10.79 -11.25
C CYS A 182 -19.10 11.39 -12.59
N THR A 183 -18.20 12.36 -12.54
CA THR A 183 -17.52 12.90 -13.72
C THR A 183 -16.32 11.99 -14.07
N PHE A 184 -16.15 11.71 -15.36
CA PHE A 184 -14.94 11.07 -15.88
C PHE A 184 -13.88 12.16 -16.11
N ASP A 185 -12.65 11.97 -15.60
CA ASP A 185 -11.54 12.95 -15.64
C ASP A 185 -10.35 12.56 -16.53
#